data_AF-A0A7S1PT21-F1
#
_entry.id   AF-A0A7S1PT21-F1
#
_cell.length_a   1.000
_cell.length_b   1.000
_cell.length_c   1.000
_cell.angle_alpha   90.00
_cell.angle_beta   90.00
_cell.angle_gamma   90.00
#
_symmetry.space_group_name_H-M   'P 1'
#
loop_
_entity.id
_entity.type
_entity.pdbx_description
1 polymer ?
#
loop_
_entity_poly.entity_id
_entity_poly.type
_entity_poly.pdbx_seq_one_letter_code
_entity_poly.pdbx_strand_id
1 'polypeptide(L)'
;GGAAAARPPAPRPCAPGPAPPHAPGSMASSSAPAAEGRGGAEALAIFFVESPDGLIDGIAGADSIAPPPANPRLWCHHCNVQLEFTAGASYVQCFHCHTMNAVLSGSQLGGRTMNMLCTVCGTSNLAPWGTAYVRCGQCSTVSDVTHVYSAGAGAGSGAAPARRGEIC
;
A
#
# COMPACT_ATOMS: atom_id res chain seq x y z
N GLY A 1 24.47 -11.75 -50.40
CA GLY A 1 24.66 -12.59 -49.21
C GLY A 1 24.07 -11.86 -48.03
N GLY A 2 22.90 -12.30 -47.56
CA GLY A 2 22.22 -11.71 -46.40
C GLY A 2 22.59 -12.47 -45.13
N ALA A 3 23.09 -11.76 -44.13
CA ALA A 3 23.39 -12.32 -42.81
C ALA A 3 22.09 -12.35 -41.98
N ALA A 4 21.59 -13.55 -41.69
CA ALA A 4 20.48 -13.75 -40.77
C ALA A 4 20.99 -13.60 -39.32
N ALA A 5 20.49 -12.59 -38.61
CA ALA A 5 20.74 -12.42 -37.19
C ALA A 5 19.97 -13.50 -36.40
N ALA A 6 20.70 -14.35 -35.68
CA ALA A 6 20.12 -15.38 -34.83
C ALA A 6 19.36 -14.75 -33.64
N ARG A 7 18.10 -15.14 -33.43
CA ARG A 7 17.31 -14.75 -32.25
C ARG A 7 17.87 -15.44 -30.99
N PRO A 8 17.95 -14.75 -29.85
CA PRO A 8 18.28 -15.39 -28.58
C PRO A 8 17.14 -16.34 -28.12
N PRO A 9 17.47 -17.39 -27.35
CA PRO A 9 16.49 -18.35 -26.84
C PRO A 9 15.59 -17.73 -25.78
N ALA A 10 14.33 -18.21 -25.73
CA ALA A 10 13.34 -17.80 -24.74
C ALA A 10 13.74 -18.26 -23.32
N PRO A 11 13.39 -17.50 -22.27
CA PRO A 11 13.62 -17.91 -20.89
C PRO A 11 12.75 -19.10 -20.51
N ARG A 12 13.32 -20.03 -19.74
CA ARG A 12 12.65 -21.23 -19.23
C ARG A 12 11.61 -20.83 -18.16
N PRO A 13 10.43 -21.47 -18.11
CA PRO A 13 9.50 -21.27 -17.00
C PRO A 13 10.08 -21.83 -15.71
N CYS A 14 9.97 -21.07 -14.62
CA CYS A 14 10.31 -21.52 -13.28
C CYS A 14 9.40 -22.67 -12.86
N ALA A 15 9.99 -23.73 -12.31
CA ALA A 15 9.24 -24.82 -11.71
C ALA A 15 8.47 -24.33 -10.46
N PRO A 16 7.25 -24.84 -10.19
CA PRO A 16 6.56 -24.55 -8.95
C PRO A 16 7.31 -25.16 -7.78
N GLY A 17 7.62 -24.34 -6.77
CA GLY A 17 8.18 -24.78 -5.51
C GLY A 17 7.17 -25.61 -4.68
N PRO A 18 7.65 -26.43 -3.73
CA PRO A 18 6.78 -27.24 -2.88
C PRO A 18 5.89 -26.36 -1.99
N ALA A 19 4.65 -26.81 -1.78
CA ALA A 19 3.66 -26.17 -0.92
C ALA A 19 4.14 -26.10 0.54
N PRO A 20 3.82 -25.02 1.28
CA PRO A 20 4.15 -24.91 2.69
C PRO A 20 3.34 -25.91 3.53
N PRO A 21 3.91 -26.44 4.64
CA PRO A 21 3.21 -27.32 5.55
C PRO A 21 2.11 -26.58 6.30
N HIS A 22 0.95 -27.24 6.43
CA HIS A 22 -0.16 -26.83 7.27
C HIS A 22 0.31 -26.66 8.73
N ALA A 23 0.14 -25.46 9.26
CA ALA A 23 0.30 -25.16 10.67
C ALA A 23 -1.08 -25.10 11.37
N PRO A 24 -1.14 -25.40 12.67
CA PRO A 24 -2.30 -25.95 13.34
C PRO A 24 -3.28 -24.89 13.86
N GLY A 25 -4.49 -25.33 14.16
CA GLY A 25 -5.35 -24.72 15.19
C GLY A 25 -6.05 -23.44 14.78
N SER A 26 -7.25 -23.60 14.21
CA SER A 26 -8.27 -22.55 14.21
C SER A 26 -8.52 -22.12 15.65
N MET A 27 -8.10 -20.91 16.01
CA MET A 27 -8.68 -20.21 17.16
C MET A 27 -10.10 -19.85 16.77
N ALA A 28 -11.04 -20.75 17.05
CA ALA A 28 -12.46 -20.47 16.96
C ALA A 28 -12.83 -19.57 18.14
N SER A 29 -12.76 -18.25 17.94
CA SER A 29 -13.44 -17.30 18.83
C SER A 29 -14.94 -17.49 18.64
N SER A 30 -15.53 -18.39 19.44
CA SER A 30 -16.98 -18.56 19.50
C SER A 30 -17.58 -17.36 20.22
N SER A 31 -17.98 -16.34 19.46
CA SER A 31 -18.80 -15.24 19.97
C SER A 31 -20.23 -15.76 20.21
N ALA A 32 -20.69 -15.76 21.46
CA ALA A 32 -22.10 -15.98 21.77
C ALA A 32 -22.96 -14.82 21.24
N PRO A 33 -24.20 -15.04 20.75
CA PRO A 33 -25.07 -13.97 20.29
C PRO A 33 -25.55 -13.14 21.49
N ALA A 34 -25.34 -11.83 21.41
CA ALA A 34 -25.85 -10.86 22.37
C ALA A 34 -27.39 -10.84 22.34
N ALA A 35 -28.00 -11.07 23.50
CA ALA A 35 -29.43 -10.89 23.71
C ALA A 35 -29.81 -9.40 23.55
N GLU A 36 -30.84 -9.15 22.76
CA GLU A 36 -31.54 -7.85 22.68
C GLU A 36 -32.12 -7.48 24.05
N GLY A 37 -31.60 -6.39 24.63
CA GLY A 37 -32.10 -5.83 25.89
C GLY A 37 -31.75 -4.35 25.99
N ARG A 38 -32.76 -3.49 25.87
CA ARG A 38 -32.69 -2.04 26.06
C ARG A 38 -32.12 -1.67 27.44
N GLY A 39 -31.15 -0.76 27.46
CA GLY A 39 -30.74 -0.01 28.66
C GLY A 39 -29.23 0.00 28.85
N GLY A 40 -28.65 1.21 28.94
CA GLY A 40 -27.21 1.44 28.95
C GLY A 40 -26.50 0.80 30.15
N ALA A 41 -25.89 -0.36 29.89
CA ALA A 41 -24.71 -0.85 30.56
C ALA A 41 -23.74 -1.18 29.43
N GLU A 42 -22.60 -0.50 29.39
CA GLU A 42 -21.53 -0.83 28.45
C GLU A 42 -21.21 -2.31 28.63
N ALA A 43 -21.52 -3.13 27.62
CA ALA A 43 -21.32 -4.57 27.69
C ALA A 43 -19.81 -4.82 27.76
N LEU A 44 -19.30 -4.96 28.98
CA LEU A 44 -17.89 -5.28 29.24
C LEU A 44 -17.55 -6.52 28.42
N ALA A 45 -16.60 -6.38 27.51
CA ALA A 45 -16.13 -7.50 26.74
C ALA A 45 -15.31 -8.39 27.67
N ILE A 46 -15.90 -9.52 28.06
CA ILE A 46 -15.28 -10.54 28.89
C ILE A 46 -14.74 -11.62 27.96
N PHE A 47 -13.46 -11.95 28.12
CA PHE A 47 -12.76 -12.99 27.39
C PHE A 47 -12.29 -14.06 28.36
N PHE A 48 -12.54 -15.32 28.02
CA PHE A 48 -12.05 -16.47 28.79
C PHE A 48 -10.69 -16.90 28.25
N VAL A 49 -9.70 -17.01 29.12
CA VAL A 49 -8.38 -17.54 28.79
C VAL A 49 -8.41 -19.02 29.06
N GLU A 50 -8.33 -19.83 28.00
CA GLU A 50 -8.31 -21.29 28.09
C GLU A 50 -6.87 -21.81 27.99
N SER A 51 -6.54 -22.75 28.88
CA SER A 51 -5.32 -23.54 28.80
C SER A 51 -5.38 -24.53 27.62
N PRO A 52 -4.24 -25.06 27.16
CA PRO A 52 -4.20 -25.99 26.01
C PRO A 52 -4.99 -27.30 26.20
N ASP A 53 -5.35 -27.62 27.44
CA ASP A 53 -6.20 -28.74 27.85
C ASP A 53 -7.71 -28.42 27.79
N GLY A 54 -8.07 -27.20 27.42
CA GLY A 54 -9.46 -26.72 27.31
C GLY A 54 -10.08 -26.31 28.65
N LEU A 55 -9.28 -26.20 29.72
CA LEU A 55 -9.75 -25.66 31.00
C LEU A 55 -9.61 -24.14 31.03
N ILE A 56 -10.59 -23.45 31.62
CA ILE A 56 -10.54 -21.99 31.80
C ILE A 56 -9.53 -21.66 32.91
N ASP A 57 -8.44 -21.01 32.54
CA ASP A 57 -7.36 -20.58 33.43
C ASP A 57 -7.62 -19.18 34.01
N GLY A 58 -8.37 -18.34 33.29
CA GLY A 58 -8.68 -16.98 33.74
C GLY A 58 -9.81 -16.30 33.00
N ILE A 59 -10.31 -15.22 33.60
CA ILE A 59 -11.33 -14.34 33.02
C ILE A 59 -10.72 -12.95 32.91
N ALA A 60 -10.60 -12.43 31.69
CA ALA A 60 -10.13 -11.07 31.43
C ALA A 60 -11.31 -10.19 31.00
N GLY A 61 -11.50 -9.05 31.67
CA GLY A 61 -12.44 -8.03 31.24
C GLY A 61 -11.70 -6.85 30.60
N ALA A 62 -12.13 -6.42 29.42
CA ALA A 62 -11.75 -5.10 28.91
C ALA A 62 -12.75 -4.08 29.47
N ASP A 63 -12.26 -3.23 30.37
CA ASP A 63 -12.97 -2.10 30.96
C ASP A 63 -13.13 -0.92 29.97
N SER A 64 -12.32 -0.89 28.91
CA SER A 64 -12.46 0.07 27.81
C SER A 64 -11.88 -0.49 26.51
N ILE A 65 -12.75 -0.94 25.60
CA ILE A 65 -12.34 -1.18 24.21
C ILE A 65 -12.37 0.18 23.51
N ALA A 66 -11.19 0.69 23.13
CA ALA A 66 -11.13 1.89 22.30
C ALA A 66 -11.96 1.65 21.02
N PRO A 67 -12.92 2.53 20.69
CA PRO A 67 -13.70 2.39 19.48
C PRO A 67 -12.76 2.30 18.27
N PRO A 68 -13.08 1.49 17.25
CA PRO A 68 -12.27 1.41 16.04
C PRO A 68 -11.96 2.81 15.52
N PRO A 69 -10.74 3.05 15.01
CA PRO A 69 -10.39 4.36 14.46
C PRO A 69 -11.45 4.80 13.45
N ALA A 70 -12.07 5.94 13.70
CA ALA A 70 -13.14 6.46 12.82
C ALA A 70 -12.62 6.72 11.40
N ASN A 71 -11.33 7.04 11.29
CA ASN A 71 -10.66 7.35 10.03
C ASN A 71 -9.67 6.26 9.66
N PRO A 72 -9.64 5.83 8.38
CA PRO A 72 -8.58 4.95 7.89
C PRO A 72 -7.20 5.61 7.99
N ARG A 73 -6.16 4.76 8.00
CA ARG A 73 -4.77 5.19 8.17
C ARG A 73 -3.87 4.59 7.09
N LEU A 74 -2.83 5.35 6.73
CA LEU A 74 -1.76 4.89 5.84
C LEU A 74 -0.40 5.41 6.31
N TRP A 75 0.67 4.77 5.88
CA TRP A 75 2.05 5.19 6.11
C TRP A 75 2.56 6.01 4.94
N CYS A 76 3.20 7.14 5.21
CA CYS A 76 3.79 7.96 4.15
C CYS A 76 4.91 7.19 3.44
N HIS A 77 4.88 7.17 2.11
CA HIS A 77 5.88 6.45 1.31
C HIS A 77 7.30 7.03 1.39
N HIS A 78 7.45 8.27 1.88
CA HIS A 78 8.73 8.96 1.94
C HIS A 78 9.37 8.92 3.32
N CYS A 79 8.64 9.34 4.37
CA CYS A 79 9.17 9.44 5.73
C CYS A 79 8.61 8.40 6.71
N ASN A 80 7.72 7.50 6.24
CA ASN A 80 7.10 6.45 7.06
C ASN A 80 6.37 6.96 8.31
N VAL A 81 5.83 8.18 8.28
CA VAL A 81 4.91 8.70 9.30
C VAL A 81 3.50 8.18 9.02
N GLN A 82 2.79 7.76 10.07
CA GLN A 82 1.39 7.33 9.97
C GLN A 82 0.48 8.55 9.80
N LEU A 83 -0.39 8.49 8.80
CA LEU A 83 -1.35 9.53 8.42
C LEU A 83 -2.76 9.00 8.60
N GLU A 84 -3.61 9.81 9.21
CA GLU A 84 -5.06 9.60 9.21
C GLU A 84 -5.68 10.38 8.06
N PHE A 85 -6.71 9.82 7.43
CA PHE A 85 -7.38 10.48 6.32
C PHE A 85 -8.87 10.18 6.29
N THR A 86 -9.65 11.08 5.70
CA THR A 86 -11.09 10.88 5.51
C THR A 86 -11.34 9.74 4.53
N ALA A 87 -12.23 8.81 4.88
CA ALA A 87 -12.66 7.75 3.98
C ALA A 87 -13.12 8.33 2.63
N GLY A 88 -12.63 7.76 1.53
CA GLY A 88 -12.91 8.23 0.17
C GLY A 88 -11.89 9.24 -0.39
N ALA A 89 -10.94 9.75 0.41
CA ALA A 89 -9.86 10.56 -0.10
C ALA A 89 -8.97 9.75 -1.08
N SER A 90 -8.65 10.31 -2.24
CA SER A 90 -7.73 9.69 -3.21
C SER A 90 -6.27 10.08 -2.97
N TYR A 91 -6.03 11.20 -2.28
CA TYR A 91 -4.70 11.72 -2.00
C TYR A 91 -4.65 12.33 -0.60
N VAL A 92 -3.49 12.19 0.06
CA VAL A 92 -3.24 12.73 1.40
C VAL A 92 -1.86 13.35 1.43
N GLN A 93 -1.76 14.60 1.88
CA GLN A 93 -0.48 15.25 2.11
C GLN A 93 0.07 14.85 3.48
N CYS A 94 1.33 14.41 3.53
CA CYS A 94 1.99 14.15 4.80
C CYS A 94 2.19 15.45 5.58
N PHE A 95 1.71 15.52 6.81
CA PHE A 95 1.89 16.70 7.67
C PHE A 95 3.35 16.91 8.10
N HIS A 96 4.19 15.86 8.02
CA HIS A 96 5.59 15.92 8.46
C HIS A 96 6.54 16.32 7.33
N CYS A 97 6.48 15.66 6.18
CA CYS A 97 7.41 15.91 5.06
C CYS A 97 6.74 16.57 3.84
N HIS A 98 5.47 16.98 3.94
CA HIS A 98 4.67 17.61 2.88
C HIS A 98 4.52 16.80 1.57
N THR A 99 4.99 15.56 1.55
CA THR A 99 4.88 14.67 0.40
C THR A 99 3.43 14.26 0.15
N MET A 100 2.98 14.32 -1.10
CA MET A 100 1.68 13.80 -1.52
C MET A 100 1.71 12.27 -1.62
N ASN A 101 0.72 11.61 -1.04
CA ASN A 101 0.56 10.16 -1.06
C ASN A 101 -0.75 9.81 -1.78
N ALA A 102 -0.69 8.88 -2.73
CA ALA A 102 -1.90 8.30 -3.30
C ALA A 102 -2.49 7.27 -2.33
N VAL A 103 -3.80 7.30 -2.13
CA VAL A 103 -4.52 6.28 -1.35
C VAL A 103 -4.83 5.12 -2.28
N LEU A 104 -4.22 3.96 -2.01
CA LEU A 104 -4.38 2.75 -2.82
C LEU A 104 -5.21 1.72 -2.05
N SER A 105 -6.31 1.25 -2.65
CA SER A 105 -7.16 0.23 -2.04
C SER A 105 -6.36 -1.04 -1.73
N GLY A 106 -6.44 -1.50 -0.48
CA GLY A 106 -5.73 -2.71 -0.02
C GLY A 106 -4.25 -2.50 0.36
N SER A 107 -3.72 -1.28 0.26
CA SER A 107 -2.38 -0.94 0.75
C SER A 107 -2.47 -0.01 1.95
N GLN A 108 -1.73 -0.32 3.01
CA GLN A 108 -1.50 0.62 4.11
C GLN A 108 -0.31 1.55 3.86
N LEU A 109 0.47 1.33 2.79
CA LEU A 109 1.53 2.24 2.38
C LEU A 109 0.99 3.19 1.31
N GLY A 110 1.21 4.49 1.49
CA GLY A 110 0.87 5.50 0.50
C GLY A 110 1.57 5.24 -0.83
N GLY A 111 0.89 5.51 -1.94
CA GLY A 111 1.49 5.45 -3.27
C GLY A 111 2.28 6.72 -3.61
N ARG A 112 3.30 6.59 -4.45
CA ARG A 112 3.96 7.73 -5.08
C ARG A 112 2.97 8.46 -5.99
N THR A 113 3.07 9.79 -6.08
CA THR A 113 2.26 10.61 -6.98
C THR A 113 3.13 11.32 -8.00
N MET A 114 2.56 11.65 -9.15
CA MET A 114 3.15 12.57 -10.12
C MET A 114 2.18 13.71 -10.44
N ASN A 115 2.75 14.83 -10.86
CA ASN A 115 2.00 15.96 -11.39
C ASN A 115 2.05 15.92 -12.93
N MET A 116 0.88 15.95 -13.56
CA MET A 116 0.73 15.99 -15.01
C MET A 116 0.00 17.27 -15.43
N LEU A 117 0.59 18.02 -16.34
CA LEU A 117 -0.03 19.21 -16.91
C LEU A 117 -0.92 18.81 -18.09
N CYS A 118 -2.20 19.20 -18.05
CA CYS A 118 -3.10 18.94 -19.16
C CYS A 118 -2.68 19.77 -20.37
N THR A 119 -2.45 19.11 -21.50
CA THR A 119 -2.01 19.77 -22.74
C THR A 119 -3.08 20.65 -23.39
N VAL A 120 -4.34 20.50 -22.98
CA VAL A 120 -5.47 21.26 -23.54
C VAL A 120 -5.72 22.55 -22.76
N CYS A 121 -5.91 22.46 -21.44
CA CYS A 121 -6.28 23.61 -20.61
C CYS A 121 -5.18 24.08 -19.65
N GLY A 122 -4.02 23.42 -19.62
CA GLY A 122 -2.90 23.76 -18.74
C GLY A 122 -3.09 23.39 -17.26
N THR A 123 -4.22 22.80 -16.87
CA THR A 123 -4.47 22.41 -15.48
C THR A 123 -3.50 21.30 -15.04
N SER A 124 -2.89 21.48 -13.88
CA SER A 124 -2.09 20.48 -13.17
C SER A 124 -3.00 19.43 -12.53
N ASN A 125 -2.74 18.14 -12.79
CA ASN A 125 -3.50 17.02 -12.26
C ASN A 125 -2.55 16.09 -11.50
N LEU A 126 -2.96 15.70 -10.30
CA LEU A 126 -2.29 14.64 -9.54
C LEU A 126 -2.75 13.28 -10.06
N ALA A 127 -1.79 12.36 -10.18
CA ALA A 127 -2.03 10.97 -10.53
C ALA A 127 -1.14 10.04 -9.70
N PRO A 128 -1.61 8.82 -9.36
CA PRO A 128 -0.74 7.80 -8.82
C PRO A 128 0.35 7.43 -9.83
N TRP A 129 1.55 7.21 -9.33
CA TRP A 129 2.66 6.73 -10.15
C TRP A 129 2.34 5.34 -10.73
N GLY A 130 2.66 5.13 -12.00
CA GLY A 130 2.38 3.88 -12.73
C GLY A 130 1.02 3.83 -13.41
N THR A 131 0.19 4.88 -13.30
CA THR A 131 -1.05 5.00 -14.08
C THR A 131 -0.76 5.23 -15.55
N ALA A 132 -1.48 4.57 -16.44
CA ALA A 132 -1.32 4.73 -17.90
C ALA A 132 -2.02 5.98 -18.45
N TYR A 133 -3.15 6.34 -17.84
CA TYR A 133 -4.01 7.43 -18.31
C TYR A 133 -4.39 8.35 -17.16
N VAL A 134 -4.38 9.65 -17.43
CA VAL A 134 -4.82 10.68 -16.48
C VAL A 134 -5.93 11.50 -17.12
N ARG A 135 -7.09 11.56 -16.48
CA ARG A 135 -8.19 12.44 -16.89
C ARG A 135 -8.05 13.79 -16.20
N CYS A 136 -8.07 14.87 -16.98
CA CYS A 136 -8.06 16.21 -16.44
C CYS A 136 -9.36 16.52 -15.68
N GLY A 137 -9.23 17.00 -14.44
CA GLY A 137 -10.38 17.40 -13.62
C GLY A 137 -11.16 18.61 -14.16
N GLN A 138 -10.52 19.45 -14.98
CA GLN A 138 -11.11 20.69 -15.49
C GLN A 138 -11.83 20.51 -16.84
N CYS A 139 -11.14 19.99 -17.86
CA CYS A 139 -11.69 19.88 -19.21
C CYS A 139 -12.03 18.43 -19.61
N SER A 140 -11.87 17.46 -18.70
CA SER A 140 -12.12 16.03 -18.95
C SER A 140 -11.27 15.36 -20.04
N THR A 141 -10.31 16.07 -20.63
CA THR A 141 -9.35 15.48 -21.58
C THR A 141 -8.56 14.35 -20.91
N VAL A 142 -8.40 13.22 -21.59
CA VAL A 142 -7.59 12.09 -21.14
C VAL A 142 -6.22 12.16 -21.81
N SER A 143 -5.16 12.11 -21.02
CA SER A 143 -3.77 12.10 -21.48
C SER A 143 -3.13 10.73 -21.22
N ASP A 144 -2.42 10.20 -22.22
CA ASP A 144 -1.58 9.01 -22.09
C ASP A 144 -0.21 9.40 -21.52
N VAL A 145 0.15 8.78 -20.39
CA VAL A 145 1.41 9.03 -19.66
C VAL A 145 2.30 7.78 -19.57
N THR A 146 1.98 6.73 -20.32
CA THR A 146 2.75 5.47 -20.31
C THR A 146 4.24 5.68 -20.63
N HIS A 147 4.54 6.64 -21.51
CA HIS A 147 5.90 6.98 -21.93
C HIS A 147 6.78 7.52 -20.79
N VAL A 148 6.21 8.07 -19.71
CA VAL A 148 6.96 8.61 -18.57
C VAL A 148 7.73 7.53 -17.82
N TYR A 149 7.20 6.29 -17.78
CA TYR A 149 7.83 5.19 -17.05
C TYR A 149 8.91 4.46 -17.85
N SER A 150 8.80 4.47 -19.18
CA SER A 150 9.77 3.82 -20.07
C SER A 150 11.15 4.49 -20.04
N ALA A 151 11.21 5.79 -19.76
CA ALA A 151 12.46 6.54 -19.68
C ALA A 151 13.29 6.21 -18.40
N GLY A 152 12.67 5.66 -17.36
CA GLY A 152 13.33 5.35 -16.09
C GLY A 152 14.06 4.00 -16.05
N ALA A 153 13.73 3.07 -16.94
CA ALA A 153 14.33 1.73 -16.95
C ALA A 153 15.76 1.69 -17.53
N GLY A 154 16.24 2.78 -18.13
CA GLY A 154 17.57 2.87 -18.76
C GLY A 154 18.62 3.69 -18.01
N ALA A 155 18.27 4.38 -16.92
CA ALA A 155 19.14 5.38 -16.27
C ALA A 155 19.90 4.87 -15.02
N GLY A 156 20.12 3.55 -14.91
CA GLY A 156 20.69 2.89 -13.73
C GLY A 156 22.12 2.35 -13.90
N SER A 157 22.92 2.87 -14.83
CA SER A 157 24.33 2.47 -15.00
C SER A 157 25.22 3.67 -15.34
N GLY A 158 25.11 4.73 -14.55
CA GLY A 158 26.12 5.80 -14.53
C GLY A 158 27.31 5.35 -13.69
N ALA A 159 28.31 4.76 -14.34
CA ALA A 159 29.63 4.54 -13.77
C ALA A 159 30.19 5.87 -13.24
N ALA A 160 30.61 5.88 -11.98
CA ALA A 160 31.29 7.02 -11.37
C ALA A 160 32.58 7.34 -12.17
N PRO A 161 32.84 8.61 -12.52
CA PRO A 161 34.13 8.97 -13.11
C PRO A 161 35.23 8.82 -12.05
N ALA A 162 36.20 7.95 -12.35
CA ALA A 162 37.43 7.82 -11.58
C ALA A 162 38.13 9.17 -11.51
N ARG A 163 38.31 9.70 -10.29
CA ARG A 163 39.11 10.90 -10.05
C ARG A 163 40.57 10.59 -10.38
N ARG A 164 41.04 11.17 -11.48
CA ARG A 164 42.44 11.19 -11.89
C ARG A 164 43.19 12.15 -10.97
N GLY A 165 44.36 11.71 -10.51
CA GLY A 165 45.10 12.28 -9.39
C GLY A 165 45.43 13.77 -9.49
N GLU A 166 45.49 14.38 -8.31
CA GLU A 166 46.10 15.68 -8.09
C GLU A 166 47.37 15.45 -7.28
N ILE A 167 48.46 15.99 -7.80
CA ILE A 167 49.82 15.97 -7.28
C ILE A 167 49.93 17.12 -6.28
N CYS A 168 50.33 16.82 -5.04
CA CYS A 168 51.27 17.55 -4.19
C CYS A 168 51.70 16.62 -3.06
#